data_AF-A0A539CU17-F1
#
_entry.id   AF-A0A539CU17-F1
#
_cell.length_a   1.000
_cell.length_b   1.000
_cell.length_c   1.000
_cell.angle_alpha   90.00
_cell.angle_beta   90.00
_cell.angle_gamma   90.00
#
_symmetry.space_group_name_H-M   'P 1'
#
loop_
_entity.id
_entity.type
_entity.pdbx_description
1 polymer ?
#
loop_
_entity_poly.entity_id
_entity_poly.type
_entity_poly.pdbx_seq_one_letter_code
_entity_poly.pdbx_strand_id
1 'polypeptide(L)' 'MRIRRQTVEHPFGTLKAWMGATHFLTKTLNRVSTEMSLHVLAYNLKRVIAILGVEPLVAAIRE' A
#
# COMPACT_ATOMS: atom_id res chain seq x y z
N MET A 1 -14.87 3.59 21.87
CA MET A 1 -15.31 3.38 20.47
C MET A 1 -14.16 2.80 19.66
N ARG A 2 -14.20 1.51 19.33
CA ARG A 2 -13.19 0.87 18.48
C ARG A 2 -13.42 1.41 17.06
N ILE A 3 -12.69 2.47 16.68
CA ILE A 3 -12.77 3.10 15.35
C ILE A 3 -12.78 1.97 14.31
N ARG A 4 -13.87 1.93 13.52
CA ARG A 4 -14.24 0.80 12.67
C ARG A 4 -13.05 0.41 11.77
N ARG A 5 -12.58 -0.83 11.90
CA ARG A 5 -11.61 -1.45 10.98
C ARG A 5 -12.07 -1.43 9.51
N GLN A 6 -13.35 -1.11 9.27
CA GLN A 6 -13.97 -0.94 7.96
C GLN A 6 -13.25 0.07 7.06
N THR A 7 -12.65 1.15 7.60
CA THR A 7 -11.96 2.15 6.76
C THR A 7 -10.71 1.57 6.10
N VAL A 8 -10.02 0.64 6.76
CA VAL A 8 -8.84 -0.03 6.19
C VAL A 8 -9.20 -1.26 5.37
N GLU A 9 -10.39 -1.85 5.57
CA GLU A 9 -10.86 -3.01 4.79
C GLU A 9 -10.90 -2.72 3.29
N HIS A 10 -11.33 -1.53 2.88
CA HIS A 10 -11.37 -1.17 1.47
C HIS A 10 -9.97 -1.09 0.83
N PRO A 11 -8.99 -0.35 1.40
CA PRO A 11 -7.59 -0.41 0.97
C PRO A 11 -7.00 -1.82 0.92
N PHE A 12 -7.27 -2.64 1.95
CA PHE A 12 -6.81 -4.03 1.98
C PHE A 12 -7.44 -4.89 0.87
N GLY A 13 -8.72 -4.67 0.56
CA GLY A 13 -9.41 -5.33 -0.55
C GLY A 13 -8.79 -4.96 -1.90
N THR A 14 -8.51 -3.68 -2.13
CA THR A 14 -7.84 -3.22 -3.35
C THR A 14 -6.44 -3.80 -3.49
N LEU A 15 -5.64 -3.77 -2.42
CA LEU A 15 -4.30 -4.35 -2.40
C LEU A 15 -4.31 -5.84 -2.78
N LYS A 16 -5.19 -6.62 -2.15
CA LYS A 16 -5.33 -8.06 -2.46
C LYS A 16 -5.78 -8.30 -3.90
N ALA A 17 -6.73 -7.49 -4.40
CA ALA A 17 -7.17 -7.60 -5.80
C ALA A 17 -6.03 -7.31 -6.79
N TRP A 18 -5.16 -6.34 -6.50
CA TRP A 18 -4.01 -5.99 -7.35
C TRP A 18 -2.85 -6.97 -7.26
N MET A 19 -2.60 -7.54 -6.08
CA MET A 19 -1.62 -8.61 -5.88
C MET A 19 -1.95 -9.88 -6.68
N GLY A 20 -3.23 -10.03 -7.07
CA GLY A 20 -3.73 -11.23 -7.71
C GLY A 20 -4.04 -12.33 -6.69
N ALA A 21 -4.67 -13.41 -7.17
CA ALA A 21 -5.00 -14.57 -6.35
C ALA A 21 -3.78 -15.47 -6.02
N THR A 22 -2.59 -15.10 -6.51
CA THR A 22 -1.36 -15.87 -6.35
C THR A 22 -0.71 -15.66 -4.98
N HIS A 23 0.06 -16.66 -4.54
CA HIS A 23 0.85 -16.59 -3.31
C HIS A 23 1.96 -15.55 -3.44
N PHE A 24 2.43 -15.04 -2.30
CA PHE A 24 3.66 -14.24 -2.22
C PHE A 24 4.81 -14.93 -2.96
N LEU A 25 5.63 -14.12 -3.64
CA LEU A 25 6.78 -14.61 -4.39
C LEU A 25 7.89 -15.11 -3.46
N THR A 26 7.95 -14.56 -2.25
CA THR A 26 8.95 -14.89 -1.24
C THR A 26 8.46 -15.92 -0.22
N LYS A 27 9.41 -16.57 0.46
CA LYS A 27 9.17 -17.52 1.56
C LYS A 27 9.80 -16.99 2.83
N THR A 28 9.28 -17.43 3.99
CA THR A 28 9.64 -16.98 5.36
C THR A 28 9.04 -15.63 5.75
N LEU A 29 8.68 -15.47 7.02
CA LEU A 29 7.92 -14.31 7.52
C LEU A 29 8.62 -12.97 7.24
N ASN A 30 9.93 -12.88 7.44
CA ASN A 30 10.66 -11.63 7.24
C ASN A 30 10.58 -11.16 5.78
N ARG A 31 10.76 -12.07 4.82
CA ARG A 31 10.74 -11.73 3.39
C ARG A 31 9.31 -11.41 2.91
N VAL A 32 8.33 -12.21 3.34
CA VAL A 32 6.91 -11.97 3.04
C VAL A 32 6.44 -10.63 3.63
N SER A 33 6.90 -10.29 4.83
CA SER A 33 6.62 -8.99 5.44
C SER A 33 7.18 -7.85 4.59
N THR A 34 8.41 -7.98 4.07
CA THR A 34 8.98 -6.98 3.16
C THR A 34 8.16 -6.84 1.87
N GLU A 35 7.77 -7.96 1.27
CA GLU A 35 6.93 -7.97 0.06
C GLU A 35 5.59 -7.26 0.30
N MET A 36 4.91 -7.57 1.41
CA MET A 36 3.68 -6.88 1.81
C MET A 36 3.91 -5.37 2.05
N SER A 37 5.02 -4.99 2.70
CA SER A 37 5.36 -3.58 2.92
C SER A 37 5.56 -2.82 1.61
N LEU A 38 6.17 -3.44 0.59
CA LEU A 38 6.35 -2.83 -0.72
C LEU A 38 5.01 -2.63 -1.45
N HIS A 39 4.08 -3.59 -1.36
CA HIS A 39 2.73 -3.42 -1.91
C HIS A 39 1.97 -2.26 -1.26
N VAL A 40 2.02 -2.16 0.07
CA VAL A 40 1.40 -1.06 0.82
C VAL A 40 2.03 0.29 0.43
N LEU A 41 3.36 0.35 0.31
CA LEU A 41 4.06 1.56 -0.11
C LEU A 41 3.62 2.00 -1.52
N ALA A 42 3.58 1.08 -2.48
CA ALA A 42 3.14 1.38 -3.85
C ALA A 42 1.69 1.89 -3.90
N TYR A 43 0.78 1.27 -3.14
CA TYR A 43 -0.61 1.74 -3.04
C TYR A 43 -0.70 3.14 -2.43
N ASN A 44 0.05 3.41 -1.36
CA ASN A 44 0.07 4.72 -0.72
C ASN A 44 0.61 5.79 -1.66
N LEU A 45 1.71 5.54 -2.39
CA LEU A 45 2.23 6.48 -3.38
C LEU A 45 1.20 6.76 -4.47
N LYS A 46 0.54 5.73 -5.01
CA LYS A 46 -0.51 5.91 -6.01
C LYS A 46 -1.69 6.73 -5.47
N ARG A 47 -2.07 6.52 -4.21
CA ARG A 47 -3.14 7.29 -3.55
C ARG A 47 -2.75 8.75 -3.33
N VAL A 48 -1.52 9.00 -2.88
CA VAL A 48 -1.01 10.35 -2.67
C VAL A 48 -0.91 11.12 -3.99
N ILE A 49 -0.41 10.48 -5.06
CA ILE A 49 -0.39 11.06 -6.40
C ILE A 49 -1.81 11.41 -6.87
N ALA A 50 -2.81 10.57 -6.60
CA ALA A 50 -4.19 10.84 -6.97
C ALA A 50 -4.83 12.01 -6.18
N ILE A 51 -4.38 12.26 -4.94
CA ILE A 51 -4.92 13.32 -4.08
C ILE A 51 -4.19 14.66 -4.28
N LEU A 52 -2.85 14.62 -4.31
CA LEU A 52 -1.99 15.79 -4.30
C LEU A 52 -1.35 16.09 -5.67
N GLY A 53 -1.28 15.11 -6.57
CA GLY A 53 -0.50 15.22 -7.80
C GLY A 53 0.98 14.86 -7.61
N VAL A 54 1.72 14.81 -8.73
CA VAL A 54 3.13 14.37 -8.75
C VAL A 54 4.08 15.47 -8.26
N GLU A 55 3.90 16.71 -8.71
CA GLU A 55 4.83 17.81 -8.37
C GLU A 55 4.90 18.10 -6.86
N PRO A 56 3.77 18.22 -6.13
CA PRO A 56 3.83 18.49 -4.69
C PRO A 56 4.45 17.33 -3.90
N LEU A 57 4.22 16.09 -4.36
CA LEU A 57 4.83 14.91 -3.75
C LEU A 57 6.35 14.91 -3.92
N VAL A 58 6.84 15.22 -5.11
CA VAL A 58 8.29 15.25 -5.39
C VAL A 58 8.97 16.38 -4.61
N ALA A 59 8.32 17.54 -4.47
CA ALA A 59 8.84 18.63 -3.64
C ALA A 59 9.00 18.18 -2.18
N ALA A 60 7.96 17.57 -1.60
CA ALA A 60 7.97 17.10 -0.21
C ALA A 60 8.99 15.98 0.10
N ILE A 61 9.47 15.24 -0.91
CA ILE A 61 10.50 14.21 -0.74
C ILE A 61 11.92 14.80 -0.78
N ARG A 62 12.10 15.96 -1.40
CA ARG A 62 13.41 16.61 -1.59
C ARG A 62 13.82 17.53 -0.45
N GLU A 63 12.87 17.92 0.40
CA GLU A 63 13.08 18.70 1.63
C GLU A 63 13.51 17.79 2.79
#